data_AF-A0A846U2T5-F1
#
_entry.id   AF-A0A846U2T5-F1
#
_cell.length_a   1.000
_cell.length_b   1.000
_cell.length_c   1.000
_cell.angle_alpha   90.00
_cell.angle_beta   90.00
_cell.angle_gamma   90.00
#
_symmetry.space_group_name_H-M   'P 1'
#
loop_
_entity.id
_entity.type
_entity.pdbx_description
1 polymer ?
#
loop_
_entity_poly.entity_id
_entity_poly.type
_entity_poly.pdbx_seq_one_letter_code
_entity_poly.pdbx_strand_id
1 'polypeptide(L)'
;MELNTMHTATVITEAGRVVGVQVDLPAGSRRVGPVAMLRAGPAQTLHRIELELPASLATTDEIERFHAGIAKQLAVPASDKRSAKPPKTRK
;
A
#
# COMPACT_ATOMS: atom_id res chain seq x y z
N MET A 1 -16.38 15.82 -9.31
CA MET A 1 -14.91 15.81 -9.35
C MET A 1 -14.46 14.75 -8.36
N GLU A 2 -14.26 13.53 -8.83
CA GLU A 2 -13.72 12.47 -7.96
C GLU A 2 -12.28 12.84 -7.63
N LEU A 3 -12.01 13.11 -6.35
CA LEU A 3 -10.66 13.33 -5.87
C LEU A 3 -9.95 11.98 -5.92
N ASN A 4 -9.02 11.82 -6.86
CA ASN A 4 -7.97 10.80 -6.81
C ASN A 4 -7.19 10.98 -5.51
N THR A 5 -7.69 10.38 -4.44
CA THR A 5 -7.14 10.52 -3.11
C THR A 5 -6.11 9.42 -2.95
N MET A 6 -4.87 9.81 -2.67
CA MET A 6 -3.83 8.86 -2.30
C MET A 6 -4.16 8.28 -0.93
N HIS A 7 -4.23 6.96 -0.86
CA HIS A 7 -4.48 6.23 0.37
C HIS A 7 -3.24 5.47 0.78
N THR A 8 -2.90 5.54 2.07
CA THR A 8 -1.94 4.59 2.62
C THR A 8 -2.57 3.21 2.66
N ALA A 9 -1.80 2.20 2.25
CA ALA A 9 -2.21 0.82 2.32
C ALA A 9 -1.09 -0.07 2.86
N THR A 10 -1.50 -1.10 3.59
CA THR A 10 -0.68 -2.20 4.01
C THR A 10 -0.83 -3.34 3.00
N VAL A 11 0.26 -3.74 2.36
CA VAL A 11 0.29 -4.80 1.36
C VAL A 11 1.13 -5.95 1.86
N ILE A 12 0.62 -7.17 1.77
CA ILE A 12 1.35 -8.39 2.09
C ILE A 12 1.72 -9.08 0.78
N THR A 13 2.98 -9.48 0.68
CA THR A 13 3.51 -10.24 -0.45
C THR A 13 4.10 -11.57 -0.01
N GLU A 14 4.00 -12.58 -0.87
CA GLU A 14 4.60 -13.90 -0.69
C GLU A 14 5.17 -14.36 -2.03
N ALA A 15 6.42 -14.82 -2.06
CA ALA A 15 7.10 -15.27 -3.29
C ALA A 15 6.96 -14.29 -4.49
N GLY A 16 6.99 -12.98 -4.21
CA GLY A 16 6.86 -11.92 -5.24
C GLY A 16 5.44 -11.64 -5.72
N ARG A 17 4.41 -12.24 -5.11
CA ARG A 17 2.99 -12.01 -5.41
C ARG A 17 2.30 -11.27 -4.28
N VAL A 18 1.35 -10.40 -4.63
CA VAL A 18 0.48 -9.73 -3.64
C VAL A 18 -0.58 -10.73 -3.17
N VAL A 19 -0.62 -11.00 -1.86
CA VAL A 19 -1.55 -11.94 -1.23
C VAL A 19 -2.56 -11.25 -0.31
N GLY A 20 -2.35 -9.97 0.02
CA GLY A 20 -3.32 -9.19 0.77
C GLY A 20 -3.06 -7.69 0.65
N VAL A 21 -4.14 -6.90 0.62
CA VAL A 21 -4.11 -5.44 0.61
C VAL A 21 -5.14 -4.94 1.61
N GLN A 22 -4.71 -4.08 2.52
CA GLN A 22 -5.59 -3.39 3.47
C GLN A 22 -5.35 -1.89 3.34
N VAL A 23 -6.41 -1.14 3.06
CA VAL A 23 -6.35 0.31 2.93
C VAL A 23 -6.59 0.96 4.30
N ASP A 24 -5.70 1.85 4.70
CA ASP A 24 -5.90 2.71 5.85
C ASP A 24 -6.90 3.81 5.51
N LEU A 25 -8.17 3.58 5.85
CA LEU A 25 -9.20 4.62 5.78
C LEU A 25 -8.88 5.77 6.76
N PRO A 26 -9.06 7.03 6.36
CA PRO A 26 -8.75 8.19 7.20
C PRO A 26 -9.58 8.21 8.49
N ALA A 27 -8.99 8.77 9.54
CA ALA A 27 -9.63 8.97 10.84
C ALA A 27 -10.90 9.82 10.65
N GLY A 28 -12.06 9.25 11.01
CA GLY A 28 -13.39 9.84 10.73
C GLY A 28 -14.27 8.97 9.84
N SER A 29 -13.69 7.98 9.15
CA SER A 29 -14.46 6.90 8.51
C SER A 29 -15.15 6.11 9.63
N ARG A 30 -16.48 6.18 9.70
CA ARG A 30 -17.29 5.55 10.75
C ARG A 30 -17.18 4.03 10.65
N ARG A 31 -16.14 3.44 11.25
CA ARG A 31 -15.95 1.99 11.34
C ARG A 31 -16.90 1.45 12.41
N VAL A 32 -18.01 0.85 11.98
CA VAL A 32 -18.96 0.18 12.89
C VAL A 32 -18.55 -1.28 13.01
N GLY A 33 -17.81 -1.63 14.06
CA GLY A 33 -17.44 -3.02 14.39
C GLY A 33 -15.94 -3.29 14.59
N PRO A 34 -15.57 -4.49 15.06
CA PRO A 34 -14.19 -4.90 15.23
C PRO A 34 -13.46 -4.92 13.89
N VAL A 35 -12.28 -4.30 13.83
CA VAL A 35 -11.47 -4.21 12.62
C VAL A 35 -10.41 -5.31 12.66
N ALA A 36 -10.49 -6.27 11.74
CA ALA A 36 -9.41 -7.21 11.50
C ALA A 36 -8.23 -6.48 10.84
N MET A 37 -7.02 -6.67 11.39
CA MET A 37 -5.79 -6.16 10.80
C MET A 37 -5.05 -7.29 10.10
N LEU A 38 -4.63 -7.06 8.85
CA LEU A 38 -3.74 -7.96 8.13
C LEU A 38 -2.39 -8.03 8.84
N ARG A 39 -1.90 -9.26 9.04
CA ARG A 39 -0.56 -9.55 9.56
C ARG A 39 0.13 -10.51 8.60
N ALA A 40 1.39 -10.23 8.29
CA ALA A 40 2.21 -11.13 7.49
C ALA A 40 2.50 -12.42 8.28
N GLY A 41 2.23 -13.56 7.64
CA GLY A 41 2.61 -14.88 8.13
C GLY A 41 4.08 -15.23 7.85
N PRO A 42 4.51 -16.45 8.21
CA PRO A 42 5.85 -16.95 7.87
C PRO A 42 6.08 -16.90 6.35
N ALA A 43 7.25 -16.46 5.92
CA ALA A 43 7.62 -16.23 4.51
C ALA A 43 6.87 -15.09 3.77
N GLN A 44 6.02 -14.33 4.47
CA GLN A 44 5.35 -13.17 3.91
C GLN A 44 6.06 -11.88 4.31
N THR A 45 6.07 -10.90 3.40
CA THR A 45 6.62 -9.56 3.64
C THR A 45 5.50 -8.54 3.68
N LEU A 46 5.47 -7.72 4.73
CA LEU A 46 4.55 -6.60 4.88
C LEU A 46 5.19 -5.32 4.36
N HIS A 47 4.47 -4.63 3.49
CA HIS A 47 4.85 -3.36 2.88
C HIS A 47 3.82 -2.29 3.24
N ARG A 48 4.28 -1.06 3.40
CA ARG A 48 3.41 0.11 3.55
C ARG A 48 3.65 1.02 2.35
N ILE A 49 2.61 1.23 1.55
CA ILE A 49 2.69 2.01 0.31
C ILE A 49 1.58 3.05 0.27
N GLU A 50 1.74 4.04 -0.59
CA GLU A 50 0.69 4.97 -0.98
C GLU A 50 0.16 4.53 -2.35
N LEU A 51 -1.15 4.36 -2.45
CA LEU A 51 -1.82 3.94 -3.67
C LEU A 51 -3.06 4.79 -3.95
N GLU A 52 -3.39 4.90 -5.23
CA GLU A 52 -4.68 5.45 -5.66
C GLU A 52 -5.72 4.34 -5.63
N LEU A 53 -6.82 4.57 -4.92
CA LEU A 53 -7.92 3.62 -4.94
C LEU A 53 -8.78 3.84 -6.19
N PRO A 54 -9.02 2.78 -6.97
CA PRO A 54 -10.01 2.86 -8.04
C PRO A 54 -11.40 3.08 -7.44
N ALA A 55 -12.25 3.81 -8.15
CA ALA A 55 -13.61 4.10 -7.72
C ALA A 55 -14.48 2.83 -7.57
N SER A 56 -14.13 1.76 -8.30
CA SER A 56 -14.79 0.47 -8.19
C SER A 56 -13.81 -0.69 -8.40
N LEU A 57 -14.09 -1.80 -7.71
CA LEU A 57 -13.44 -3.11 -7.88
C LEU A 57 -14.57 -4.14 -7.96
N ALA A 58 -15.35 -4.10 -9.04
CA ALA A 58 -16.56 -4.91 -9.17
C ALA A 58 -16.30 -6.26 -9.83
N THR A 59 -15.29 -6.33 -10.70
CA THR A 59 -14.99 -7.53 -11.50
C THR A 59 -13.63 -8.14 -11.13
N THR A 60 -13.48 -9.44 -11.41
CA THR A 60 -12.22 -10.17 -11.18
C THR A 60 -11.06 -9.55 -11.95
N ASP A 61 -11.27 -9.15 -13.21
CA ASP A 61 -10.24 -8.51 -14.04
C ASP A 61 -9.80 -7.15 -13.46
N GLU A 62 -10.71 -6.34 -12.93
CA GLU A 62 -10.36 -5.09 -12.24
C GLU A 62 -9.52 -5.33 -10.98
N ILE A 63 -9.90 -6.34 -10.20
CA ILE A 63 -9.16 -6.74 -8.99
C ILE A 63 -7.76 -7.26 -9.35
N GLU A 64 -7.64 -8.07 -10.39
CA GLU A 64 -6.35 -8.59 -10.87
C GLU A 64 -5.45 -7.48 -11.40
N ARG A 65 -6.00 -6.54 -12.18
CA ARG A 65 -5.26 -5.36 -12.67
C ARG A 65 -4.77 -4.49 -11.53
N PHE A 66 -5.59 -4.31 -10.49
CA PHE A 66 -5.20 -3.58 -9.30
C PHE A 66 -4.04 -4.26 -8.56
N HIS A 67 -4.13 -5.57 -8.29
CA HIS A 67 -3.04 -6.34 -7.68
C HIS A 67 -1.76 -6.33 -8.53
N ALA A 68 -1.89 -6.44 -9.85
CA ALA A 68 -0.75 -6.35 -10.76
C ALA A 68 -0.09 -4.96 -10.74
N GLY A 69 -0.88 -3.89 -10.62
CA GLY A 69 -0.37 -2.52 -10.45
C GLY A 69 0.44 -2.36 -9.17
N ILE A 70 -0.07 -2.88 -8.05
CA ILE A 70 0.63 -2.88 -6.76
C ILE A 70 1.93 -3.69 -6.83
N ALA A 71 1.88 -4.90 -7.41
CA ALA A 71 3.05 -5.76 -7.57
C ALA A 71 4.16 -5.06 -8.38
N LYS A 72 3.79 -4.34 -9.45
CA LYS A 72 4.75 -3.54 -10.24
C LYS A 72 5.39 -2.42 -9.42
N GLN A 73 4.59 -1.70 -8.62
CA GLN A 73 5.09 -0.61 -7.78
C GLN A 73 6.06 -1.13 -6.71
N LEU A 74 5.81 -2.31 -6.16
CA LEU A 74 6.68 -2.98 -5.19
C LEU A 74 7.95 -3.58 -5.82
N ALA A 75 7.87 -4.00 -7.09
CA ALA A 75 9.01 -4.53 -7.83
C ALA A 75 10.00 -3.44 -8.29
N VAL A 76 9.57 -2.17 -8.32
CA VAL A 76 10.50 -1.05 -8.45
C VAL A 76 11.19 -0.89 -7.09
N PRO A 77 12.50 -1.18 -6.96
CA PRO A 77 13.20 -0.97 -5.71
C PRO A 77 13.00 0.51 -5.35
N ALA A 78 12.38 0.76 -4.20
CA ALA A 78 12.25 2.09 -3.65
C ALA A 78 13.65 2.70 -3.64
N SER A 79 13.91 3.60 -4.59
CA SER A 79 15.12 4.42 -4.55
C SER A 79 15.01 5.19 -3.25
N ASP A 80 15.87 4.78 -2.33
CA ASP A 80 16.03 5.23 -0.97
C ASP A 80 15.73 6.73 -0.81
N LYS A 81 14.49 7.08 -0.46
CA LYS A 81 14.15 8.42 0.06
C LYS A 81 14.50 8.54 1.55
N ARG A 82 15.53 7.81 2.01
CA ARG A 82 15.93 7.74 3.41
C ARG A 82 17.42 8.03 3.60
N SER A 83 17.97 8.99 2.85
CA SER A 83 19.32 9.53 3.13
C SER A 83 19.51 10.98 2.66
N ALA A 84 18.58 11.89 2.97
CA ALA A 84 18.90 13.32 3.00
C ALA A 84 19.50 13.68 4.38
N LYS A 85 20.75 13.27 4.61
CA LYS A 85 21.57 13.75 5.71
C LYS A 85 21.74 15.27 5.52
N PRO A 86 21.35 16.15 6.45
CA PRO A 86 21.67 17.57 6.31
C PRO A 86 23.19 17.74 6.39
N PRO A 87 23.81 18.57 5.53
CA PRO A 87 25.24 18.80 5.59
C PRO A 87 25.60 19.46 6.92
N LYS A 88 26.54 18.88 7.67
CA LYS A 88 27.15 19.51 8.84
C LYS A 88 27.81 20.81 8.40
N THR A 89 27.20 21.94 8.71
CA THR A 89 27.83 23.25 8.62
C THR A 89 28.94 23.31 9.68
N ARG A 90 30.19 23.31 9.23
CA ARG A 90 31.37 23.58 10.05
C ARG A 90 31.64 25.08 9.99
N LYS A 91 31.59 25.76 11.14
CA LYS A 91 32.32 27.00 11.41
C LYS A 91 32.88 26.91 12.81
#